data_AF-A0A535AHL5-F1
#
_entry.id   AF-A0A535AHL5-F1
#
_cell.length_a   1.000
_cell.length_b   1.000
_cell.length_c   1.000
_cell.angle_alpha   90.00
_cell.angle_beta   90.00
_cell.angle_gamma   90.00
#
_symmetry.space_group_name_H-M   'P 1'
#
loop_
_entity.id
_entity.type
_entity.pdbx_description
1 polymer ?
#
loop_
_entity_poly.entity_id
_entity_poly.type
_entity_poly.pdbx_seq_one_letter_code
_entity_poly.pdbx_strand_id
1 'polypeptide(L)'
;MEPPNFLKRIVDFTRLMEGENRDNYDAADIAHWRAVYTDLVRFKEGLMGETKDHIRKVPDTTKELAGLDLPFLEAELERLRKGLAFWESAQAKPQS
;
A
#
# COMPACT_ATOMS: atom_id res chain seq x y z
N MET A 1 -19.41 20.63 0.88
CA MET A 1 -17.95 20.90 0.75
C MET A 1 -17.36 19.64 0.13
N GLU A 2 -16.81 19.72 -1.08
CA GLU A 2 -16.10 18.59 -1.68
C GLU A 2 -14.87 18.27 -0.79
N PRO A 3 -14.63 17.00 -0.41
CA PRO A 3 -13.49 16.67 0.42
C PRO A 3 -12.20 17.05 -0.31
N PRO A 4 -11.22 17.69 0.36
CA PRO A 4 -9.99 18.13 -0.26
C PRO A 4 -9.29 16.98 -0.99
N ASN A 5 -8.69 17.28 -2.15
CA ASN A 5 -8.18 16.30 -3.12
C ASN A 5 -7.19 15.27 -2.52
N PHE A 6 -6.54 15.62 -1.41
CA PHE A 6 -5.68 14.70 -0.66
C PHE A 6 -6.48 13.54 -0.02
N LEU A 7 -7.69 13.79 0.51
CA LEU A 7 -8.55 12.75 1.06
C LEU A 7 -9.03 11.79 -0.05
N LYS A 8 -9.36 12.31 -1.24
CA LYS A 8 -9.68 11.48 -2.41
C LYS A 8 -8.48 10.62 -2.83
N ARG A 9 -7.26 11.19 -2.84
CA ARG A 9 -6.01 10.44 -3.05
C ARG A 9 -5.75 9.40 -1.96
N ILE A 10 -6.11 9.66 -0.72
CA ILE A 10 -5.90 8.74 0.41
C ILE A 10 -6.84 7.53 0.30
N VAL A 11 -8.06 7.73 -0.22
CA VAL A 11 -9.13 6.70 -0.23
C VAL A 11 -9.16 5.86 -1.51
N ASP A 12 -8.40 6.21 -2.55
CA ASP A 12 -8.27 5.36 -3.73
C ASP A 12 -7.26 4.22 -3.49
N PHE A 13 -7.79 3.11 -2.95
CA PHE A 13 -7.04 1.88 -2.72
C PHE A 13 -6.83 1.05 -4.00
N THR A 14 -7.24 1.53 -5.16
CA THR A 14 -7.05 0.84 -6.45
C THR A 14 -6.01 1.50 -7.34
N ARG A 15 -5.59 2.73 -7.02
CA ARG A 15 -4.59 3.46 -7.80
C ARG A 15 -3.25 2.74 -7.91
N LEU A 16 -2.54 2.99 -8.99
CA LEU A 16 -1.12 2.64 -9.14
C LEU A 16 -0.23 3.59 -8.34
N MET A 17 1.02 3.21 -8.12
CA MET A 17 2.04 4.11 -7.61
C MET A 17 2.34 5.20 -8.64
N GLU A 18 2.80 6.36 -8.17
CA GLU A 18 3.18 7.45 -9.06
C GLU A 18 4.33 7.00 -9.98
N GLY A 19 4.13 7.06 -11.29
CA GLY A 19 5.09 6.58 -12.28
C GLY A 19 5.01 5.10 -12.62
N GLU A 20 4.16 4.31 -11.94
CA GLU A 20 3.98 2.89 -12.25
C GLU A 20 3.16 2.71 -13.53
N ASN A 21 3.68 1.89 -14.45
CA ASN A 21 3.00 1.50 -15.67
C ASN A 21 2.87 -0.03 -15.73
N ARG A 22 1.63 -0.53 -15.71
CA ARG A 22 1.35 -1.98 -15.80
C ARG A 22 1.01 -2.45 -17.23
N ASP A 23 0.88 -1.52 -18.17
CA ASP A 23 0.56 -1.84 -19.56
C ASP A 23 1.82 -2.08 -20.40
N ASN A 24 2.93 -1.42 -20.04
CA ASN A 24 4.23 -1.58 -20.68
C ASN A 24 5.36 -1.46 -19.66
N TYR A 25 6.22 -2.48 -19.60
CA TYR A 25 7.32 -2.56 -18.65
C TYR A 25 8.40 -3.52 -19.16
N ASP A 26 9.65 -3.29 -18.76
CA ASP A 26 10.78 -4.18 -19.01
C ASP A 26 11.25 -4.92 -17.74
N ALA A 27 12.38 -5.63 -17.85
CA ALA A 27 12.95 -6.36 -16.71
C ALA A 27 13.43 -5.43 -15.57
N ALA A 28 13.90 -4.23 -15.90
CA ALA A 28 14.35 -3.24 -14.92
C ALA A 28 13.15 -2.65 -14.18
N ASP A 29 12.05 -2.35 -14.89
CA ASP A 29 10.79 -1.93 -14.28
C ASP A 29 10.26 -2.98 -13.30
N ILE A 30 10.25 -4.25 -13.69
CA ILE A 30 9.81 -5.35 -12.81
C ILE A 30 10.66 -5.39 -11.53
N ALA A 31 11.99 -5.35 -11.67
CA ALA A 31 12.89 -5.37 -10.52
C ALA A 31 12.70 -4.15 -9.61
N HIS A 32 12.54 -2.96 -10.20
CA HIS A 32 12.30 -1.71 -9.49
C HIS A 32 11.01 -1.76 -8.69
N TRP A 33 9.88 -2.07 -9.34
CA TRP A 33 8.58 -2.06 -8.67
C TRP A 33 8.44 -3.20 -7.66
N ARG A 34 9.05 -4.37 -7.87
CA ARG A 34 9.15 -5.41 -6.82
C ARG A 34 9.83 -4.87 -5.57
N ALA A 35 10.96 -4.17 -5.73
CA ALA A 35 11.68 -3.60 -4.59
C ALA A 35 10.85 -2.52 -3.87
N VAL A 36 10.22 -1.61 -4.62
CA VAL A 36 9.37 -0.55 -4.07
C VAL A 36 8.18 -1.14 -3.29
N TYR A 37 7.43 -2.06 -3.88
CA TYR A 37 6.28 -2.67 -3.20
C TYR A 37 6.71 -3.51 -1.99
N THR A 38 7.84 -4.23 -2.06
CA THR A 38 8.38 -4.98 -0.92
C THR A 38 8.69 -4.07 0.26
N ASP A 39 9.37 -2.95 0.02
CA ASP A 39 9.73 -1.99 1.06
C ASP A 39 8.49 -1.36 1.71
N LEU A 40 7.52 -0.94 0.88
CA LEU A 40 6.28 -0.34 1.37
C LEU A 40 5.42 -1.32 2.18
N VAL A 41 5.33 -2.59 1.75
CA VAL A 41 4.63 -3.63 2.52
C VAL A 41 5.28 -3.81 3.88
N ARG A 42 6.61 -3.95 3.94
CA ARG A 42 7.34 -4.11 5.21
C ARG A 42 7.14 -2.91 6.14
N PHE A 43 7.25 -1.71 5.60
CA PHE A 43 7.01 -0.48 6.37
C PHE A 43 5.60 -0.45 6.97
N LYS A 44 4.57 -0.74 6.17
CA LYS A 44 3.16 -0.74 6.62
C LYS A 44 2.86 -1.84 7.63
N GLU A 45 3.47 -3.02 7.47
CA GLU A 45 3.36 -4.10 8.46
C GLU A 45 3.96 -3.71 9.82
N GLY A 46 5.11 -3.02 9.81
CA GLY A 46 5.71 -2.46 11.02
C GLY A 46 4.79 -1.44 11.71
N LEU A 47 4.29 -0.46 10.95
CA LEU A 47 3.37 0.56 11.46
C LEU A 47 2.08 -0.05 12.02
N MET A 48 1.54 -1.07 11.35
CA MET A 48 0.37 -1.82 11.80
C MET A 48 0.63 -2.51 13.14
N GLY A 49 1.79 -3.15 13.29
CA GLY A 49 2.21 -3.79 14.54
C GLY A 49 2.29 -2.78 15.69
N GLU A 50 2.97 -1.66 15.47
CA GLU A 50 3.10 -0.58 16.45
C GLU A 50 1.74 0.01 16.86
N THR A 51 0.85 0.24 15.89
CA THR A 51 -0.50 0.75 16.13
C THR A 51 -1.31 -0.23 16.99
N LYS A 52 -1.28 -1.52 16.64
CA LYS A 52 -1.96 -2.58 17.40
C LYS A 52 -1.41 -2.67 18.83
N ASP A 53 -0.10 -2.53 19.02
CA ASP A 53 0.51 -2.52 20.35
C ASP A 53 0.17 -1.28 21.17
N HIS A 54 0.05 -0.12 20.52
CA HIS A 54 -0.35 1.11 21.20
C HIS A 54 -1.79 1.05 21.72
N ILE A 55 -2.72 0.55 20.89
CA ILE A 55 -4.13 0.34 21.27
C ILE A 55 -4.24 -0.56 22.50
N ARG A 56 -3.45 -1.65 22.56
CA ARG A 56 -3.44 -2.55 23.72
C ARG A 56 -2.98 -1.86 25.00
N LYS A 57 -2.05 -0.89 24.91
CA LYS A 57 -1.47 -0.19 26.06
C LYS A 57 -2.33 0.96 26.56
N VAL A 58 -3.07 1.62 25.67
CA VAL A 58 -3.92 2.77 26.00
C VAL A 58 -5.33 2.54 25.46
N PRO A 59 -6.18 1.77 26.18
CA PRO A 59 -7.51 1.39 25.71
C PRO A 59 -8.43 2.58 25.40
N ASP A 60 -8.21 3.75 25.99
CA ASP A 60 -9.00 4.95 25.71
C ASP A 60 -8.76 5.50 24.28
N THR A 61 -7.64 5.17 23.63
CA THR A 61 -7.37 5.51 22.21
C THR A 61 -8.05 4.56 21.22
N THR A 62 -8.69 3.48 21.71
CA THR A 62 -9.32 2.45 20.87
C THR A 62 -10.38 3.02 19.94
N LYS A 63 -11.15 4.03 20.38
CA LYS A 63 -12.24 4.58 19.55
C LYS A 63 -11.72 5.28 18.29
N GLU A 64 -10.59 5.98 18.36
CA GLU A 64 -10.03 6.69 17.21
C GLU A 64 -9.15 5.76 16.36
N LEU A 65 -8.18 5.08 17.00
CA LEU A 65 -7.22 4.23 16.28
C LEU A 65 -7.87 2.95 15.73
N ALA A 66 -8.76 2.30 16.47
CA ALA A 66 -9.39 1.05 16.01
C ALA A 66 -10.60 1.30 15.09
N GLY A 67 -11.24 2.47 15.21
CA GLY A 67 -12.42 2.82 14.42
C GLY A 67 -12.10 3.29 13.00
N LEU A 68 -10.96 3.95 12.78
CA LEU A 68 -10.62 4.59 11.51
C LEU A 68 -9.24 4.18 10.98
N ASP A 69 -8.21 4.24 11.82
CA ASP A 69 -6.83 4.07 11.36
C ASP A 69 -6.48 2.61 11.04
N LEU A 70 -6.96 1.65 11.83
CA LEU A 70 -6.73 0.23 11.57
C LEU A 70 -7.36 -0.26 10.25
N PRO A 71 -8.67 -0.05 9.98
CA PRO A 71 -9.25 -0.44 8.69
C PRO A 71 -8.59 0.23 7.50
N PHE A 72 -8.17 1.50 7.67
CA PHE A 72 -7.44 2.24 6.64
C PHE A 72 -6.08 1.59 6.34
N LEU A 73 -5.27 1.34 7.37
CA LEU A 73 -3.97 0.72 7.22
C LEU A 73 -4.08 -0.71 6.66
N GLU A 74 -5.14 -1.45 7.00
CA GLU A 74 -5.40 -2.79 6.46
C GLU A 74 -5.73 -2.74 4.96
N ALA A 75 -6.61 -1.82 4.54
CA ALA A 75 -6.96 -1.62 3.13
C ALA A 75 -5.74 -1.18 2.30
N GLU A 76 -4.91 -0.28 2.84
CA GLU A 76 -3.69 0.16 2.16
C GLU A 76 -2.66 -0.97 2.04
N LEU A 77 -2.50 -1.79 3.08
CA LEU A 77 -1.62 -2.96 3.05
C LEU A 77 -2.11 -4.01 2.04
N GLU A 78 -3.41 -4.26 1.97
CA GLU A 78 -3.99 -5.18 0.98
C GLU A 78 -3.71 -4.70 -0.45
N ARG A 79 -3.89 -3.40 -0.73
CA ARG A 79 -3.51 -2.80 -2.02
C ARG A 79 -2.05 -3.06 -2.36
N LEU A 80 -1.14 -2.77 -1.41
CA LEU A 80 0.30 -2.93 -1.64
C LEU A 80 0.66 -4.39 -1.89
N ARG A 81 0.06 -5.34 -1.17
CA ARG A 81 0.24 -6.78 -1.41
C ARG A 81 -0.25 -7.21 -2.79
N LYS A 82 -1.40 -6.71 -3.26
CA LYS A 82 -1.88 -6.97 -4.62
C LYS A 82 -0.94 -6.42 -5.68
N GLY A 83 -0.38 -5.23 -5.46
CA GLY A 83 0.63 -4.65 -6.35
C GLY A 83 1.93 -5.46 -6.37
N LEU A 84 2.41 -5.92 -5.21
CA LEU A 84 3.56 -6.80 -5.11
C LEU A 84 3.33 -8.11 -5.88
N ALA A 85 2.18 -8.77 -5.65
CA ALA A 85 1.83 -10.02 -6.33
C ALA A 85 1.76 -9.88 -7.85
N PHE A 86 1.27 -8.73 -8.35
CA PHE A 86 1.34 -8.43 -9.78
C PHE A 86 2.79 -8.43 -10.27
N TRP A 87 3.68 -7.67 -9.63
CA TRP A 87 5.07 -7.57 -10.07
C TRP A 87 5.85 -8.87 -9.88
N GLU A 88 5.57 -9.66 -8.84
CA GLU A 88 6.15 -11.00 -8.61
C GLU A 88 5.76 -12.00 -9.71
N SER A 89 4.55 -11.89 -10.25
CA SER A 89 4.09 -12.72 -11.37
C SER A 89 4.44 -12.16 -12.76
N ALA A 90 4.81 -10.89 -12.84
CA ALA A 90 5.16 -10.23 -14.10
C ALA A 90 6.40 -10.87 -14.76
N GLN A 91 6.35 -10.95 -16.09
CA GLN A 91 7.45 -11.39 -16.95
C GLN A 91 7.73 -10.31 -17.98
N ALA A 92 9.00 -10.04 -18.25
CA ALA A 92 9.39 -9.01 -19.20
C ALA A 92 8.81 -9.33 -20.58
N LYS A 93 8.26 -8.32 -21.26
CA LYS A 93 7.85 -8.47 -22.66
C LYS A 93 9.10 -8.65 -23.53
N PRO A 94 9.09 -9.57 -24.53
CA PRO A 94 10.17 -9.67 -25.48
C PRO A 94 10.39 -8.31 -26.16
N GLN A 95 11.63 -7.84 -26.22
CA GLN A 95 11.99 -6.71 -27.09
C GLN A 95 11.90 -7.21 -28.54
N SER A 96 10.92 -6.71 -29.29
CA SER A 96 10.82 -6.91 -30.75
C SER A 96 11.84 -6.07 -31.50
#